data_AF-A0A959FFT5-F1
#
_entry.id   AF-A0A959FFT5-F1
#
_cell.length_a   1.000
_cell.length_b   1.000
_cell.length_c   1.000
_cell.angle_alpha   90.00
_cell.angle_beta   90.00
_cell.angle_gamma   90.00
#
_symmetry.space_group_name_H-M   'P 1'
#
loop_
_entity.id
_entity.type
_entity.pdbx_description
1 polymer ?
#
loop_
_entity_poly.entity_id
_entity_poly.type
_entity_poly.pdbx_seq_one_letter_code
_entity_poly.pdbx_strand_id
1 'polypeptide(L)'
;GYNFDISWFDPFFSFRFPFLGELRSGDIHIQLSMAIEPWHVLGEEMTNSGTARFVDSSLERIQVKISGLTDSRYHLLCNGFRIPLKNTGVHGEYVAGIRYRAWQPPSALHPTIGIDTPLVFDIFDTWTGKSVAACKYHVAHPGGRNYDTFPVNSFEAESRRISRFFDFGHSINDIRPTVNVPQEIGRFVTEETILPHYEATGEVVNPEYPYTMDLRRYKRTR
;
A
#
# COMPACT_ATOMS: atom_id res chain seq x y z
N GLY A 1 25.38 10.05 -33.64
CA GLY A 1 23.95 9.97 -33.26
C GLY A 1 23.47 11.35 -32.85
N TYR A 2 22.16 11.59 -32.83
CA TYR A 2 21.58 12.83 -32.31
C TYR A 2 21.53 12.78 -30.78
N ASN A 3 21.74 13.92 -30.11
CA ASN A 3 21.55 14.02 -28.66
C ASN A 3 20.06 13.87 -28.36
N PHE A 4 19.75 12.86 -27.54
CA PHE A 4 18.41 12.49 -27.18
C PHE A 4 18.18 12.85 -25.73
N ASP A 5 17.30 13.82 -25.47
CA ASP A 5 16.98 14.25 -24.12
C ASP A 5 15.90 13.33 -23.53
N ILE A 6 16.23 12.66 -22.43
CA ILE A 6 15.32 11.70 -21.79
C ILE A 6 14.09 12.38 -21.18
N SER A 7 14.19 13.68 -20.84
CA SER A 7 13.09 14.46 -20.26
C SER A 7 11.90 14.59 -21.20
N TRP A 8 12.09 14.40 -22.51
CA TRP A 8 11.00 14.37 -23.47
C TRP A 8 10.00 13.22 -23.20
N PHE A 9 10.39 12.21 -22.41
CA PHE A 9 9.53 11.09 -22.03
C PHE A 9 8.82 11.30 -20.69
N ASP A 10 9.12 12.36 -19.94
CA ASP A 10 8.51 12.60 -18.62
C ASP A 10 6.97 12.63 -18.65
N PRO A 11 6.30 13.19 -19.68
CA PRO A 11 4.85 13.10 -19.79
C PRO A 11 4.34 11.66 -19.96
N PHE A 12 5.05 10.84 -20.74
CA PHE A 12 4.69 9.43 -20.96
C PHE A 12 4.90 8.61 -19.69
N PHE A 13 5.98 8.85 -18.96
CA PHE A 13 6.22 8.24 -17.66
C PHE A 13 5.15 8.64 -16.65
N SER A 14 4.83 9.93 -16.56
CA SER A 14 3.81 10.45 -15.64
C SER A 14 2.40 9.91 -15.97
N PHE A 15 2.10 9.72 -17.26
CA PHE A 15 0.85 9.09 -17.69
C PHE A 15 0.82 7.59 -17.37
N ARG A 16 1.93 6.87 -17.60
CA ARG A 16 2.00 5.41 -17.44
C ARG A 16 2.13 4.98 -15.97
N PHE A 17 2.78 5.80 -15.16
CA PHE A 17 3.06 5.61 -13.74
C PHE A 17 2.62 6.84 -12.94
N PRO A 18 1.30 7.13 -12.85
CA PRO A 18 0.83 8.29 -12.12
C PRO A 18 1.33 8.32 -10.68
N PHE A 19 1.78 9.51 -10.26
CA PHE A 19 2.05 9.82 -8.87
C PHE A 19 0.75 9.74 -8.05
N LEU A 20 0.82 9.08 -6.90
CA LEU A 20 -0.35 8.86 -6.03
C LEU A 20 -0.35 9.77 -4.81
N GLY A 21 0.82 10.08 -4.27
CA GLY A 21 0.98 10.90 -3.08
C GLY A 21 2.36 10.74 -2.45
N GLU A 22 2.66 11.63 -1.51
CA GLU A 22 3.90 11.61 -0.75
C GLU A 22 3.68 11.95 0.72
N LEU A 23 4.60 11.48 1.56
CA LEU A 23 4.64 11.79 2.98
C LEU A 23 6.06 12.19 3.35
N ARG A 24 6.21 13.29 4.08
CA ARG A 24 7.49 13.72 4.64
C ARG A 24 7.40 13.73 6.16
N SER A 25 8.38 13.10 6.82
CA SER A 25 8.50 13.07 8.28
C SER A 25 9.97 13.14 8.68
N GLY A 26 10.39 14.29 9.23
CA GLY A 26 11.80 14.59 9.43
C GLY A 26 12.58 14.51 8.11
N ASP A 27 13.67 13.75 8.10
CA ASP A 27 14.48 13.51 6.91
C ASP A 27 13.92 12.41 5.99
N ILE A 28 12.90 11.67 6.43
CA ILE A 28 12.32 10.55 5.67
C ILE A 28 11.25 11.07 4.72
N HIS A 29 11.37 10.72 3.44
CA HIS A 29 10.40 11.06 2.41
C HIS A 29 9.94 9.82 1.66
N ILE A 30 8.63 9.57 1.68
CA ILE A 30 7.97 8.47 0.97
C ILE A 30 7.24 9.04 -0.24
N GLN A 31 7.40 8.39 -1.39
CA GLN A 31 6.65 8.66 -2.60
C GLN A 31 5.97 7.38 -3.09
N LEU A 32 4.68 7.49 -3.38
CA LEU A 32 3.88 6.42 -3.96
C LEU A 32 3.59 6.73 -5.41
N SER A 33 3.78 5.75 -6.28
CA SER A 33 3.46 5.86 -7.71
C SER A 33 2.86 4.55 -8.19
N MET A 34 1.97 4.60 -9.18
CA MET A 34 1.49 3.39 -9.83
C MET A 34 2.66 2.65 -10.48
N ALA A 35 2.59 1.32 -10.48
CA ALA A 35 3.53 0.45 -11.17
C ALA A 35 2.77 -0.48 -12.13
N ILE A 36 3.48 -1.04 -13.11
CA ILE A 36 2.89 -1.99 -14.04
C ILE A 36 2.50 -3.25 -13.29
N GLU A 37 1.27 -3.75 -13.45
CA GLU A 37 0.89 -5.09 -12.99
C GLU A 37 0.30 -5.85 -14.19
N PRO A 38 0.94 -6.94 -14.65
CA PRO A 38 0.38 -7.74 -15.73
C PRO A 38 -0.80 -8.56 -15.23
N TRP A 39 -1.97 -8.38 -15.85
CA TRP A 39 -3.15 -9.17 -15.53
C TRP A 39 -3.14 -10.52 -16.22
N HIS A 40 -3.45 -11.56 -15.46
CA HIS A 40 -3.56 -12.91 -16.01
C HIS A 40 -4.85 -13.05 -16.83
N VAL A 41 -4.74 -13.69 -17.99
CA VAL A 41 -5.89 -14.12 -18.77
C VAL A 41 -6.52 -15.33 -18.06
N LEU A 42 -7.83 -15.29 -17.88
CA LEU A 42 -8.62 -16.37 -17.30
C LEU A 42 -9.08 -17.36 -18.38
N GLY A 43 -9.66 -18.48 -17.94
CA GLY A 43 -10.27 -19.46 -18.84
C GLY A 43 -11.43 -18.88 -19.66
N GLU A 44 -11.83 -19.59 -20.71
CA GLU A 44 -13.02 -19.23 -21.48
C GLU A 44 -14.29 -19.45 -20.67
N GLU A 45 -15.14 -18.43 -20.62
CA GLU A 45 -16.46 -18.48 -20.01
C GLU A 45 -17.54 -18.29 -21.07
N MET A 46 -18.66 -19.00 -20.90
CA MET A 46 -19.85 -18.80 -21.73
C MET A 46 -20.53 -17.50 -21.35
N THR A 47 -20.83 -16.68 -22.36
CA THR A 47 -21.58 -15.43 -22.26
C THR A 47 -22.86 -15.53 -23.08
N ASN A 48 -23.79 -14.59 -22.90
CA ASN A 48 -25.04 -14.57 -23.67
C ASN A 48 -24.86 -14.48 -25.20
N SER A 49 -23.67 -14.09 -25.70
CA SER A 49 -23.40 -13.90 -27.13
C SER A 49 -22.29 -14.81 -27.69
N GLY A 50 -21.75 -15.75 -26.90
CA GLY A 50 -20.62 -16.60 -27.31
C GLY A 50 -19.68 -16.91 -26.15
N THR A 51 -18.40 -17.17 -26.41
CA THR A 51 -17.38 -17.36 -25.36
C THR A 51 -16.48 -16.13 -25.23
N ALA A 52 -16.05 -15.83 -24.01
CA ALA A 52 -15.12 -14.74 -23.73
C ALA A 52 -13.98 -15.22 -22.83
N ARG A 53 -12.79 -14.62 -22.98
CA ARG A 53 -11.68 -14.78 -22.03
C ARG A 53 -11.53 -13.48 -21.24
N PHE A 54 -11.85 -13.54 -19.95
CA PHE A 54 -11.68 -12.40 -19.07
C PHE A 54 -10.22 -12.26 -18.62
N VAL A 55 -9.88 -11.09 -18.09
CA VAL A 55 -8.59 -10.83 -17.43
C VAL A 55 -8.84 -10.59 -15.95
N ASP A 56 -7.97 -11.11 -15.09
CA ASP A 56 -8.00 -10.84 -13.66
C ASP A 56 -7.54 -9.40 -13.39
N SER A 57 -8.49 -8.49 -13.47
CA SER A 57 -8.30 -7.06 -13.21
C SER A 57 -8.35 -6.70 -11.72
N SER A 58 -8.43 -7.71 -10.82
CA SER A 58 -8.52 -7.48 -9.37
C SER A 58 -7.23 -6.93 -8.76
N LEU A 59 -6.09 -7.11 -9.43
CA LEU A 59 -4.76 -6.81 -8.90
C LEU A 59 -4.20 -5.52 -9.45
N GLU A 60 -3.54 -4.75 -8.60
CA GLU A 60 -2.73 -3.61 -9.01
C GLU A 60 -1.37 -3.68 -8.32
N ARG A 61 -0.44 -2.87 -8.82
CA ARG A 61 0.88 -2.70 -8.21
C ARG A 61 1.19 -1.23 -8.07
N ILE A 62 1.75 -0.87 -6.92
CA ILE A 62 2.37 0.43 -6.70
C ILE A 62 3.88 0.23 -6.49
N GLN A 63 4.64 1.25 -6.84
CA GLN A 63 6.00 1.41 -6.40
C GLN A 63 6.00 2.37 -5.20
N VAL A 64 6.71 1.97 -4.15
CA VAL A 64 7.13 2.89 -3.10
C VAL A 64 8.58 3.24 -3.31
N LYS A 65 8.88 4.52 -3.25
CA LYS A 65 10.24 5.06 -3.18
C LYS A 65 10.38 5.78 -1.84
N ILE A 66 11.46 5.51 -1.12
CA ILE A 66 11.75 6.16 0.16
C ILE A 66 13.17 6.71 0.13
N SER A 67 13.34 7.92 0.63
CA SER A 67 14.65 8.58 0.80
C SER A 67 14.83 9.01 2.26
N GLY A 68 16.08 9.18 2.67
CA GLY A 68 16.45 9.56 4.05
C GLY A 68 16.25 8.45 5.09
N LEU A 69 16.01 7.20 4.65
CA LEU A 69 15.84 6.08 5.57
C LEU A 69 17.19 5.61 6.12
N THR A 70 17.30 5.45 7.43
CA THR A 70 18.45 4.81 8.08
C THR A 70 18.18 3.31 8.23
N ASP A 71 19.00 2.48 7.59
CA ASP A 71 18.79 1.05 7.30
C ASP A 71 18.39 0.17 8.50
N SER A 72 18.79 0.55 9.72
CA SER A 72 18.59 -0.27 10.93
C SER A 72 17.49 0.20 11.87
N ARG A 73 17.07 1.47 11.79
CA ARG A 73 16.13 2.06 12.76
C ARG A 73 14.68 2.04 12.30
N TYR A 74 14.45 2.27 11.01
CA TYR A 74 13.09 2.44 10.50
C TYR A 74 12.71 1.30 9.57
N HIS A 75 11.49 0.82 9.72
CA HIS A 75 10.87 -0.13 8.80
C HIS A 75 9.65 0.52 8.17
N LEU A 76 9.49 0.32 6.87
CA LEU A 76 8.25 0.69 6.20
C LEU A 76 7.32 -0.51 6.20
N LEU A 77 6.11 -0.31 6.74
CA LEU A 77 5.06 -1.31 6.76
C LEU A 77 3.97 -0.95 5.75
N CYS A 78 3.34 -1.96 5.15
CA CYS A 78 2.08 -1.82 4.41
C CYS A 78 1.05 -2.74 5.05
N ASN A 79 -0.08 -2.20 5.49
CA ASN A 79 -1.15 -2.93 6.20
C ASN A 79 -0.61 -3.78 7.39
N GLY A 80 0.39 -3.27 8.09
CA GLY A 80 1.04 -3.94 9.24
C GLY A 80 2.16 -4.94 8.88
N PHE A 81 2.44 -5.15 7.60
CA PHE A 81 3.47 -6.09 7.16
C PHE A 81 4.71 -5.36 6.63
N ARG A 82 5.91 -5.84 6.98
CA ARG A 82 7.17 -5.22 6.53
C ARG A 82 7.36 -5.33 5.02
N ILE A 83 7.71 -4.22 4.40
CA ILE A 83 7.97 -4.12 2.96
C ILE A 83 9.44 -4.48 2.66
N PRO A 84 9.70 -5.33 1.65
CA PRO A 84 11.03 -5.72 1.20
C PRO A 84 11.73 -4.59 0.43
N LEU A 85 12.21 -3.57 1.14
CA LEU A 85 12.89 -2.41 0.54
C LEU A 85 14.25 -2.78 -0.06
N LYS A 86 14.50 -2.33 -1.28
CA LYS A 86 15.77 -2.52 -1.99
C LYS A 86 16.48 -1.18 -2.20
N ASN A 87 17.74 -1.10 -1.79
CA ASN A 87 18.57 0.09 -2.03
C ASN A 87 18.83 0.30 -3.55
N THR A 88 18.75 1.56 -4.00
CA THR A 88 18.91 1.93 -5.43
C THR A 88 20.36 2.16 -5.86
N GLY A 89 21.32 2.07 -4.94
CA GLY A 89 22.71 2.50 -5.10
C GLY A 89 22.96 3.92 -4.60
N VAL A 90 21.90 4.70 -4.36
CA VAL A 90 21.99 6.01 -3.71
C VAL A 90 21.84 5.84 -2.20
N HIS A 91 22.69 6.53 -1.43
CA HIS A 91 22.68 6.43 0.03
C HIS A 91 21.34 6.91 0.61
N GLY A 92 20.73 6.07 1.44
CA GLY A 92 19.45 6.37 2.08
C GLY A 92 18.23 6.30 1.15
N GLU A 93 18.39 5.86 -0.10
CA GLU A 93 17.30 5.70 -1.07
C GLU A 93 16.97 4.22 -1.32
N TYR A 94 15.68 3.88 -1.22
CA TYR A 94 15.19 2.52 -1.38
C TYR A 94 13.89 2.50 -2.18
N VAL A 95 13.62 1.38 -2.84
CA VAL A 95 12.41 1.14 -3.63
C VAL A 95 11.85 -0.26 -3.35
N ALA A 96 10.54 -0.41 -3.48
CA ALA A 96 9.88 -1.71 -3.51
C ALA A 96 8.59 -1.66 -4.34
N GLY A 97 8.21 -2.79 -4.93
CA GLY A 97 6.88 -2.99 -5.51
C GLY A 97 5.92 -3.57 -4.48
N ILE A 98 4.66 -3.17 -4.51
CA ILE A 98 3.61 -3.72 -3.65
C ILE A 98 2.43 -4.06 -4.53
N ARG A 99 2.21 -5.36 -4.69
CA ARG A 99 1.06 -5.95 -5.36
C ARG A 99 -0.05 -6.14 -4.33
N TYR A 100 -1.24 -5.68 -4.67
CA TYR A 100 -2.40 -5.73 -3.81
C TYR A 100 -3.66 -5.97 -4.64
N ARG A 101 -4.71 -6.46 -3.99
CA ARG A 101 -6.03 -6.59 -4.57
C ARG A 101 -6.81 -5.28 -4.42
N ALA A 102 -7.01 -4.61 -5.54
CA ALA A 102 -7.66 -3.32 -5.63
C ALA A 102 -9.20 -3.42 -5.51
N TRP A 103 -9.79 -4.47 -6.09
CA TRP A 103 -11.23 -4.75 -6.04
C TRP A 103 -11.50 -6.25 -6.23
N GLN A 104 -12.76 -6.68 -6.15
CA GLN A 104 -13.16 -8.09 -6.23
C GLN A 104 -14.20 -8.29 -7.35
N PRO A 105 -13.76 -8.55 -8.60
CA PRO A 105 -14.67 -8.90 -9.68
C PRO A 105 -15.34 -10.27 -9.41
N PRO A 106 -16.51 -10.53 -10.02
CA PRO A 106 -17.15 -11.85 -9.97
C PRO A 106 -16.25 -12.98 -10.49
N SER A 107 -15.47 -12.70 -11.53
CA SER A 107 -14.49 -13.63 -12.13
C SER A 107 -13.06 -13.15 -11.85
N ALA A 108 -12.31 -13.89 -11.03
CA ALA A 108 -10.88 -13.67 -10.72
C ALA A 108 -10.17 -15.00 -10.44
N LEU A 109 -8.84 -15.02 -10.52
CA LEU A 109 -8.06 -16.24 -10.29
C LEU A 109 -8.17 -16.76 -8.85
N HIS A 110 -8.39 -15.86 -7.89
CA HIS A 110 -8.50 -16.20 -6.47
C HIS A 110 -9.72 -15.53 -5.85
N PRO A 111 -10.96 -15.94 -6.13
CA PRO A 111 -12.16 -15.18 -5.75
C PRO A 111 -12.37 -15.07 -4.23
N THR A 112 -11.78 -15.96 -3.43
CA THR A 112 -11.95 -16.00 -1.96
C THR A 112 -11.09 -15.00 -1.19
N ILE A 113 -10.11 -14.36 -1.83
CA ILE A 113 -9.24 -13.38 -1.15
C ILE A 113 -9.95 -12.00 -1.14
N GLY A 114 -10.10 -11.37 0.01
CA GLY A 114 -10.71 -10.03 0.10
C GLY A 114 -9.87 -8.93 -0.56
N ILE A 115 -10.43 -7.71 -0.67
CA ILE A 115 -9.71 -6.52 -1.13
C ILE A 115 -8.67 -6.04 -0.09
N ASP A 116 -7.60 -5.38 -0.53
CA ASP A 116 -6.52 -4.87 0.34
C ASP A 116 -6.66 -3.37 0.66
N THR A 117 -7.50 -2.65 -0.08
CA THR A 117 -7.68 -1.20 0.07
C THR A 117 -8.55 -0.85 1.29
N PRO A 118 -8.25 0.23 2.05
CA PRO A 118 -7.13 1.15 1.84
C PRO A 118 -5.77 0.54 2.20
N LEU A 119 -4.74 0.93 1.45
CA LEU A 119 -3.36 0.63 1.78
C LEU A 119 -2.88 1.64 2.83
N VAL A 120 -2.41 1.15 3.97
CA VAL A 120 -1.89 1.97 5.06
C VAL A 120 -0.39 1.76 5.15
N PHE A 121 0.37 2.84 5.00
CA PHE A 121 1.83 2.85 5.11
C PHE A 121 2.23 3.43 6.45
N ASP A 122 3.01 2.69 7.22
CA ASP A 122 3.51 3.12 8.53
C ASP A 122 5.05 3.14 8.52
N ILE A 123 5.64 4.26 8.90
CA ILE A 123 7.06 4.35 9.24
C ILE A 123 7.21 3.88 10.68
N PHE A 124 7.63 2.63 10.86
CA PHE A 124 7.81 2.01 12.16
C PHE A 124 9.24 2.26 12.68
N ASP A 125 9.36 2.86 13.86
CA ASP A 125 10.63 3.02 14.56
C ASP A 125 10.88 1.81 15.47
N THR A 126 11.91 1.04 15.15
CA THR A 126 12.26 -0.19 15.88
C THR A 126 12.74 0.08 17.30
N TRP A 127 13.22 1.29 17.59
CA TRP A 127 13.72 1.64 18.92
C TRP A 127 12.58 1.98 19.89
N THR A 128 11.55 2.66 19.40
CA THR A 128 10.40 3.06 20.22
C THR A 128 9.23 2.08 20.15
N GLY A 129 9.23 1.19 19.14
CA GLY A 129 8.15 0.24 18.88
C GLY A 129 6.87 0.93 18.42
N LYS A 130 6.97 2.12 17.81
CA LYS A 130 5.82 2.95 17.39
C LYS A 130 5.93 3.40 15.95
N SER A 131 4.78 3.61 15.30
CA SER A 131 4.70 4.29 14.01
C SER A 131 4.90 5.79 14.21
N VAL A 132 5.92 6.38 13.57
CA VAL A 132 6.27 7.81 13.71
C VAL A 132 5.54 8.69 12.69
N ALA A 133 5.13 8.12 11.57
CA ALA A 133 4.33 8.78 10.55
C ALA A 133 3.63 7.73 9.67
N ALA A 134 2.50 8.09 9.09
CA ALA A 134 1.73 7.19 8.24
C ALA A 134 0.95 7.92 7.16
N CYS A 135 0.72 7.24 6.05
CA CYS A 135 -0.17 7.71 4.99
C CYS A 135 -1.09 6.59 4.51
N LYS A 136 -2.22 6.96 3.91
CA LYS A 136 -3.21 6.04 3.36
C LYS A 136 -3.43 6.29 1.88
N TYR A 137 -3.56 5.20 1.13
CA TYR A 137 -3.98 5.24 -0.26
C TYR A 137 -5.25 4.41 -0.46
N HIS A 138 -6.24 5.02 -1.11
CA HIS A 138 -7.48 4.39 -1.50
C HIS A 138 -7.50 4.15 -3.01
N VAL A 139 -7.96 2.98 -3.46
CA VAL A 139 -8.10 2.71 -4.91
C VAL A 139 -9.22 3.56 -5.52
N ALA A 140 -10.34 3.66 -4.80
CA ALA A 140 -11.50 4.46 -5.14
C ALA A 140 -11.64 5.67 -4.19
N HIS A 141 -12.55 6.58 -4.49
CA HIS A 141 -12.81 7.70 -3.60
C HIS A 141 -13.24 7.19 -2.20
N PRO A 142 -12.63 7.66 -1.10
CA PRO A 142 -12.85 7.11 0.25
C PRO A 142 -14.30 7.19 0.71
N GLY A 143 -15.06 8.19 0.23
CA GLY A 143 -16.51 8.30 0.46
C GLY A 143 -17.40 7.38 -0.39
N GLY A 144 -16.85 6.35 -1.05
CA GLY A 144 -17.62 5.40 -1.87
C GLY A 144 -18.22 5.99 -3.14
N ARG A 145 -17.69 7.12 -3.63
CA ARG A 145 -18.18 7.79 -4.83
C ARG A 145 -17.67 7.09 -6.07
N ASN A 146 -18.61 6.68 -6.93
CA ASN A 146 -18.34 6.33 -8.32
C ASN A 146 -18.70 7.53 -9.18
N TYR A 147 -17.82 7.91 -10.10
CA TYR A 147 -18.08 9.01 -11.02
C TYR A 147 -18.75 8.45 -12.28
N ASP A 148 -19.97 8.91 -12.58
CA ASP A 148 -20.69 8.50 -13.80
C ASP A 148 -20.15 9.16 -15.07
N THR A 149 -19.49 10.31 -14.91
CA THR A 149 -18.95 11.11 -16.01
C THR A 149 -17.43 11.12 -16.03
N PHE A 150 -16.88 11.19 -17.24
CA PHE A 150 -15.47 11.50 -17.43
C PHE A 150 -15.12 12.87 -16.85
N PRO A 151 -13.88 13.07 -16.39
CA PRO A 151 -13.43 14.39 -15.96
C PRO A 151 -13.58 15.42 -17.09
N VAL A 152 -14.12 16.60 -16.79
CA VAL A 152 -14.29 17.68 -17.76
C VAL A 152 -12.95 18.27 -18.21
N ASN A 153 -11.92 18.19 -17.37
CA ASN A 153 -10.57 18.67 -17.66
C ASN A 153 -9.50 17.95 -16.81
N SER A 154 -8.23 18.32 -17.03
CA SER A 154 -7.08 17.77 -16.31
C SER A 154 -7.10 18.06 -14.81
N PHE A 155 -7.53 19.26 -14.41
CA PHE A 155 -7.61 19.67 -13.00
C PHE A 155 -8.64 18.86 -12.21
N GLU A 156 -9.79 18.54 -12.81
CA GLU A 156 -10.77 17.66 -12.18
C GLU A 156 -10.22 16.24 -12.06
N ALA A 157 -9.59 15.71 -13.12
CA ALA A 157 -8.97 14.39 -13.08
C ALA A 157 -7.89 14.29 -11.99
N GLU A 158 -7.08 15.34 -11.85
CA GLU A 158 -6.07 15.46 -10.79
C GLU A 158 -6.70 15.54 -9.41
N SER A 159 -7.72 16.38 -9.22
CA SER A 159 -8.46 16.49 -7.95
C SER A 159 -9.05 15.14 -7.53
N ARG A 160 -9.63 14.38 -8.47
CA ARG A 160 -10.12 13.02 -8.23
C ARG A 160 -8.99 12.09 -7.78
N ARG A 161 -7.79 12.18 -8.36
CA ARG A 161 -6.62 11.39 -7.92
C ARG A 161 -6.12 11.78 -6.54
N ILE A 162 -5.97 13.08 -6.25
CA ILE A 162 -5.51 13.61 -4.96
C ILE A 162 -6.42 13.17 -3.82
N SER A 163 -7.75 13.16 -4.04
CA SER A 163 -8.74 12.75 -3.03
C SER A 163 -8.59 11.31 -2.51
N ARG A 164 -7.75 10.50 -3.17
CA ARG A 164 -7.48 9.09 -2.83
C ARG A 164 -6.29 8.91 -1.88
N PHE A 165 -5.49 9.95 -1.65
CA PHE A 165 -4.32 9.86 -0.77
C PHE A 165 -4.48 10.75 0.44
N PHE A 166 -4.25 10.19 1.62
CA PHE A 166 -4.16 10.93 2.88
C PHE A 166 -2.74 10.84 3.41
N ASP A 167 -2.14 11.97 3.76
CA ASP A 167 -0.84 12.09 4.41
C ASP A 167 -0.90 11.82 5.93
N PHE A 168 -2.01 11.24 6.39
CA PHE A 168 -2.24 10.84 7.78
C PHE A 168 -3.02 9.52 7.84
N GLY A 169 -3.15 9.01 9.05
CA GLY A 169 -3.92 7.80 9.36
C GLY A 169 -2.99 6.62 9.58
N HIS A 170 -2.52 6.48 10.81
CA HIS A 170 -1.81 5.29 11.25
C HIS A 170 -2.74 4.08 11.21
N SER A 171 -2.17 2.89 11.06
CA SER A 171 -2.90 1.71 11.47
C SER A 171 -3.16 1.82 12.98
N ILE A 172 -4.40 1.56 13.39
CA ILE A 172 -4.76 1.52 14.81
C ILE A 172 -4.65 0.05 15.15
N ASN A 173 -3.69 -0.32 16.01
CA ASN A 173 -3.76 -1.65 16.59
C ASN A 173 -5.04 -1.69 17.40
N ASP A 174 -5.93 -2.60 17.02
CA ASP A 174 -7.13 -2.95 17.77
C ASP A 174 -6.67 -3.72 19.01
N ILE A 175 -5.92 -3.05 19.90
CA ILE A 175 -5.72 -3.52 21.26
C ILE A 175 -7.08 -3.35 21.90
N ARG A 176 -7.92 -4.38 21.78
CA ARG A 176 -9.01 -4.53 22.73
C ARG A 176 -8.33 -4.54 24.10
N PRO A 177 -8.61 -3.58 24.99
CA PRO A 177 -8.09 -3.64 26.34
C PRO A 177 -8.59 -4.95 26.94
N THR A 178 -7.71 -5.94 27.04
CA THR A 178 -8.01 -7.14 27.82
C THR A 178 -7.87 -6.71 29.25
N VAL A 179 -9.00 -6.40 29.90
CA VAL A 179 -9.02 -6.16 31.33
C VAL A 179 -8.65 -7.47 32.02
N ASN A 180 -7.37 -7.65 32.35
CA ASN A 180 -6.95 -8.69 33.27
C ASN A 180 -7.37 -8.22 34.66
N VAL A 181 -8.53 -8.69 35.12
CA VAL A 181 -8.93 -8.53 36.52
C VAL A 181 -8.48 -9.79 37.28
N PRO A 182 -7.31 -9.82 37.94
CA PRO A 182 -7.26 -10.44 39.26
C PRO A 182 -7.98 -9.48 40.20
N GLN A 183 -9.17 -9.86 40.68
CA GLN A 183 -9.83 -9.13 41.75
C GLN A 183 -8.95 -9.23 43.00
N GLU A 184 -8.07 -8.26 43.21
CA GLU A 184 -7.68 -7.86 44.55
C GLU A 184 -8.40 -6.58 44.93
N ILE A 185 -8.98 -6.61 46.12
CA ILE A 185 -9.84 -5.59 46.69
C ILE A 185 -8.97 -4.37 47.01
N GLY A 186 -8.82 -3.47 46.04
CA GLY A 186 -8.05 -2.24 46.18
C GLY A 186 -8.64 -1.13 45.33
N ARG A 187 -8.89 0.02 45.95
CA ARG A 187 -9.51 1.22 45.32
C ARG A 187 -8.47 2.07 44.57
N PHE A 188 -7.50 1.43 43.91
CA PHE A 188 -6.46 2.11 43.16
C PHE A 188 -6.70 1.93 41.66
N VAL A 189 -6.78 3.03 40.93
CA VAL A 189 -6.75 3.03 39.47
C VAL A 189 -5.28 2.88 39.07
N THR A 190 -4.87 1.69 38.65
CA THR A 190 -3.58 1.52 37.99
C THR A 190 -3.65 2.18 36.62
N GLU A 191 -2.82 3.19 36.37
CA GLU A 191 -2.58 3.69 35.01
C GLU A 191 -1.91 2.57 34.21
N GLU A 192 -2.70 1.80 33.48
CA GLU A 192 -2.15 0.90 32.47
C GLU A 192 -1.70 1.74 31.28
N THR A 193 -0.38 1.83 31.11
CA THR A 193 0.21 2.35 29.88
C THR A 193 -0.04 1.32 28.79
N ILE A 194 -1.18 1.42 28.10
CA ILE A 194 -1.45 0.65 26.88
C ILE A 194 -0.46 1.16 25.83
N LEU A 195 0.68 0.49 25.72
CA LEU A 195 1.59 0.72 24.61
C LEU A 195 0.93 0.11 23.37
N PRO A 196 0.71 0.87 22.28
CA PRO A 196 0.32 0.29 21.01
C PRO A 196 1.50 -0.53 20.49
N HIS A 197 1.66 -1.75 20.98
CA HIS A 197 2.75 -2.61 20.53
C HIS A 197 2.41 -3.05 19.11
N TYR A 198 3.22 -2.59 18.17
CA TYR A 198 3.19 -3.00 16.78
C TYR A 198 4.10 -4.22 16.62
N GLU A 199 3.50 -5.40 16.49
CA GLU A 199 4.24 -6.53 15.96
C GLU A 199 4.36 -6.34 14.45
N ALA A 200 5.48 -5.76 14.01
CA ALA A 200 5.85 -5.79 12.61
C ALA A 200 5.99 -7.26 12.18
N THR A 201 5.01 -7.75 11.42
CA THR A 201 5.09 -9.12 10.91
C THR A 201 6.29 -9.23 9.96
N GLY A 202 6.97 -10.38 10.01
CA GLY A 202 8.15 -10.66 9.19
C GLY A 202 7.91 -10.51 7.68
N GLU A 203 9.00 -10.27 6.96
CA GLU A 203 9.02 -10.14 5.50
C GLU A 203 8.85 -11.51 4.82
N VAL A 204 7.90 -11.62 3.89
CA VAL A 204 7.72 -12.80 3.05
C VAL A 204 8.28 -12.49 1.67
N VAL A 205 9.54 -12.87 1.45
CA VAL A 205 10.21 -12.67 0.16
C VAL A 205 9.70 -13.70 -0.85
N ASN A 206 9.21 -13.24 -1.99
CA ASN A 206 8.84 -14.10 -3.10
C ASN A 206 10.08 -14.44 -3.95
N PRO A 207 10.49 -15.71 -4.10
CA PRO A 207 11.66 -16.06 -4.90
C PRO A 207 11.58 -15.58 -6.36
N GLU A 208 10.37 -15.59 -6.94
CA GLU A 208 10.15 -15.15 -8.34
C GLU A 208 10.13 -13.62 -8.48
N TYR A 209 9.72 -12.91 -7.42
CA TYR A 209 9.58 -11.46 -7.40
C TYR A 209 10.15 -10.89 -6.10
N PRO A 210 11.49 -10.94 -5.91
CA PRO A 210 12.12 -10.67 -4.61
C PRO A 210 11.92 -9.23 -4.12
N TYR A 211 11.65 -8.29 -5.04
CA TYR A 211 11.44 -6.88 -4.75
C TYR A 211 9.97 -6.45 -4.91
N THR A 212 9.06 -7.41 -4.94
CA THR A 212 7.62 -7.15 -4.95
C THR A 212 6.94 -7.89 -3.82
N MET A 213 6.42 -7.12 -2.87
CA MET A 213 5.54 -7.62 -1.83
C MET A 213 4.17 -7.95 -2.43
N ASP A 214 3.62 -9.13 -2.14
CA ASP A 214 2.26 -9.51 -2.56
C ASP A 214 1.38 -9.66 -1.33
N LEU A 215 0.53 -8.66 -1.04
CA LEU A 215 -0.30 -8.61 0.17
C LEU A 215 -1.23 -9.82 0.32
N ARG A 216 -1.60 -10.46 -0.79
CA ARG A 216 -2.45 -11.66 -0.78
C ARG A 216 -1.81 -12.84 -0.04
N ARG A 217 -0.48 -12.91 -0.02
CA ARG A 217 0.26 -13.98 0.66
C ARG A 217 0.18 -13.84 2.18
N TYR A 218 0.05 -12.62 2.68
CA TYR A 218 0.02 -12.31 4.11
C TYR A 218 -1.38 -12.47 4.73
N LYS A 219 -2.43 -12.48 3.90
CA LYS A 219 -3.81 -12.74 4.34
C LYS A 219 -4.07 -14.20 4.73
N ARG A 220 -3.29 -15.15 4.21
CA ARG A 220 -3.46 -16.60 4.49
C ARG A 220 -2.90 -17.00 5.85
N THR A 221 -2.16 -16.11 6.50
CA THR A 221 -1.46 -16.35 7.77
C THR A 221 -2.25 -15.86 8.99
N ARG A 222 -3.49 -15.38 8.80
CA ARG A 222 -4.42 -14.99 9.87
C ARG A 222 -5.55 -15.98 10.00
#